data_AF-A0A6N8III2-F1
#
_entry.id   AF-A0A6N8III2-F1
#
_cell.length_a   1.000
_cell.length_b   1.000
_cell.length_c   1.000
_cell.angle_alpha   90.00
_cell.angle_beta   90.00
_cell.angle_gamma   90.00
#
_symmetry.space_group_name_H-M   'P 1'
#
loop_
_entity.id
_entity.type
_entity.pdbx_description
1 polymer ?
#
loop_
_entity_poly.entity_id
_entity_poly.type
_entity_poly.pdbx_seq_one_letter_code
_entity_poly.pdbx_strand_id
1 'polypeptide(L)'
;MLAACVLVLALAAPRSAEALEGISGTCYVACTNAHIDGPDGGNVFEATFPQYGISATGYCISGSVYGTPLPGTYPFSGEPAGDGGFQITVNCRGAGMYENHYSPYGAQNVGGFKIHPFGAVEVLKRSAAPDVTDNNACYRLAGAVYGVYADEACTSQVLALTIDAAGRARSECVLAPGRYWVREKAAPEGYLPDPGVYPVDLAQEDCRTGTVPAVCVADAPLVAPVDILVQKADRETGVPLPLGDASLAGATFTVEHYAGRYASLGEIAAAGAQPARTWDVVTDEQGRASVGTGDLPGNGSGGSGLPLGTVVVREVQAPRGYLLPD
;
A
#
# COMPACT_ATOMS: atom_id res chain seq x y z
N MET A 1 -34.06 10.57 5.71
CA MET A 1 -33.19 11.59 5.06
C MET A 1 -31.77 11.05 5.10
N LEU A 2 -31.30 10.48 3.99
CA LEU A 2 -29.92 9.99 3.88
C LEU A 2 -28.98 11.19 3.79
N ALA A 3 -28.08 11.32 4.76
CA ALA A 3 -27.00 12.29 4.72
C ALA A 3 -25.94 11.77 3.74
N ALA A 4 -25.92 12.34 2.54
CA ALA A 4 -24.81 12.19 1.60
C ALA A 4 -23.61 12.97 2.14
N CYS A 5 -22.63 12.26 2.67
CA CYS A 5 -21.36 12.85 3.10
C CYS A 5 -20.44 12.95 1.88
N VAL A 6 -20.39 14.14 1.26
CA VAL A 6 -19.37 14.47 0.26
C VAL A 6 -18.07 14.70 1.02
N LEU A 7 -17.24 13.66 1.09
CA LEU A 7 -15.89 13.75 1.63
C LEU A 7 -14.99 14.39 0.56
N VAL A 8 -14.75 15.68 0.68
CA VAL A 8 -13.66 16.36 -0.03
C VAL A 8 -12.36 15.93 0.66
N LEU A 9 -11.70 14.90 0.12
CA LEU A 9 -10.30 14.63 0.46
C LEU A 9 -9.48 15.79 -0.09
N ALA A 10 -8.99 16.65 0.80
CA ALA A 10 -7.76 17.39 0.52
C ALA A 10 -6.65 16.34 0.40
N LEU A 11 -6.41 15.86 -0.82
CA LEU A 11 -5.15 15.23 -1.16
C LEU A 11 -4.05 16.15 -0.64
N ALA A 12 -3.18 15.64 0.24
CA ALA A 12 -1.89 16.27 0.41
C ALA A 12 -1.33 16.39 -1.01
N ALA A 13 -1.22 17.64 -1.48
CA ALA A 13 -0.76 17.90 -2.83
C ALA A 13 0.54 17.11 -3.00
N PRO A 14 0.73 16.37 -4.12
CA PRO A 14 2.04 15.82 -4.41
C PRO A 14 3.02 16.97 -4.25
N ARG A 15 4.17 16.72 -3.59
CA ARG A 15 5.27 17.70 -3.61
C ARG A 15 5.43 18.13 -5.06
N SER A 16 5.03 19.36 -5.36
CA SER A 16 5.11 19.92 -6.69
C SER A 16 6.58 19.96 -7.08
N ALA A 17 6.88 20.01 -8.39
CA ALA A 17 8.24 20.30 -8.84
C ALA A 17 8.81 21.59 -8.19
N GLU A 18 7.97 22.46 -7.62
CA GLU A 18 8.37 23.60 -6.79
C GLU A 18 9.21 23.24 -5.55
N ALA A 19 9.17 22.00 -5.06
CA ALA A 19 10.01 21.55 -3.94
C ALA A 19 11.43 21.17 -4.37
N LEU A 20 11.68 21.00 -5.68
CA LEU A 20 13.01 20.79 -6.24
C LEU A 20 13.49 22.10 -6.86
N GLU A 21 14.66 22.60 -6.46
CA GLU A 21 15.24 23.83 -7.04
C GLU A 21 15.54 23.69 -8.55
N GLY A 22 15.60 22.45 -9.06
CA GLY A 22 15.81 22.09 -10.46
C GLY A 22 16.36 20.66 -10.57
N ILE A 23 16.65 20.24 -11.80
CA ILE A 23 17.36 18.98 -12.08
C ILE A 23 18.57 19.25 -12.98
N SER A 24 19.58 18.38 -12.92
CA SER A 24 20.74 18.44 -13.79
C SER A 24 21.33 17.06 -13.99
N GLY A 25 22.16 16.93 -15.03
CA GLY A 25 22.84 15.68 -15.34
C GLY A 25 23.36 15.70 -16.77
N THR A 26 23.46 14.52 -17.39
CA THR A 26 23.78 14.40 -18.81
C THR A 26 22.65 13.72 -19.56
N CYS A 27 22.46 14.09 -20.83
CA CYS A 27 21.56 13.42 -21.75
C CYS A 27 22.26 13.20 -23.09
N TYR A 28 21.84 12.17 -23.83
CA TYR A 28 22.26 12.00 -25.21
C TYR A 28 21.40 12.87 -26.11
N VAL A 29 22.00 13.55 -27.08
CA VAL A 29 21.30 14.37 -28.07
C VAL A 29 21.78 13.96 -29.46
N ALA A 30 20.84 13.80 -30.39
CA ALA A 30 21.13 13.59 -31.81
C ALA A 30 20.16 14.39 -32.69
N CYS A 31 20.67 15.04 -33.74
CA CYS A 31 19.83 15.69 -34.74
C CYS A 31 19.23 14.65 -35.68
N THR A 32 17.90 14.63 -35.83
CA THR A 32 17.18 13.64 -36.65
C THR A 32 17.04 14.09 -38.11
N ASN A 33 17.24 15.37 -38.39
CA ASN A 33 17.10 15.97 -39.73
C ASN A 33 18.35 16.79 -40.14
N ALA A 34 19.55 16.31 -39.80
CA ALA A 34 20.81 17.02 -40.03
C ALA A 34 21.12 17.38 -41.51
N HIS A 35 20.37 16.82 -42.45
CA HIS A 35 20.49 17.03 -43.90
C HIS A 35 19.55 18.11 -44.46
N ILE A 36 18.62 18.62 -43.64
CA ILE A 36 17.71 19.71 -44.02
C ILE A 36 18.36 21.02 -43.57
N ASP A 37 18.75 21.85 -44.56
CA ASP A 37 19.35 23.16 -44.37
C ASP A 37 18.43 24.24 -44.95
N GLY A 38 18.18 25.34 -44.23
CA GLY A 38 17.38 26.46 -44.73
C GLY A 38 16.51 27.22 -43.71
N PRO A 39 16.03 28.41 -44.10
CA PRO A 39 15.30 29.34 -43.22
C PRO A 39 13.93 28.84 -42.72
N ASP A 40 13.37 27.80 -43.36
CA ASP A 40 12.02 27.30 -43.07
C ASP A 40 11.99 25.97 -42.28
N GLY A 41 13.14 25.40 -41.88
CA GLY A 41 13.22 24.08 -41.25
C GLY A 41 14.22 23.99 -40.10
N GLY A 42 13.80 24.32 -38.88
CA GLY A 42 14.65 24.18 -37.69
C GLY A 42 15.10 22.74 -37.44
N ASN A 43 16.34 22.55 -36.98
CA ASN A 43 16.82 21.22 -36.59
C ASN A 43 15.97 20.64 -35.47
N VAL A 44 15.56 19.39 -35.67
CA VAL A 44 14.86 18.57 -34.70
C VAL A 44 15.86 17.65 -34.06
N PHE A 45 15.80 17.55 -32.73
CA PHE A 45 16.67 16.70 -31.94
C PHE A 45 15.87 15.68 -31.16
N GLU A 46 16.39 14.47 -31.09
CA GLU A 46 16.00 13.52 -30.06
C GLU A 46 16.95 13.68 -28.88
N ALA A 47 16.40 13.95 -27.70
CA ALA A 47 17.12 14.01 -26.43
C ALA A 47 16.69 12.83 -25.55
N THR A 48 17.63 11.98 -25.16
CA THR A 48 17.40 10.80 -24.33
C THR A 48 18.02 11.00 -22.95
N PHE A 49 17.25 10.71 -21.90
CA PHE A 49 17.61 10.82 -20.49
C PHE A 49 17.58 9.41 -19.86
N PRO A 50 18.65 8.60 -20.01
CA PRO A 50 18.65 7.21 -19.57
C PRO A 50 18.34 7.02 -18.08
N GLN A 51 18.78 7.96 -17.23
CA GLN A 51 18.54 7.95 -15.80
C GLN A 51 17.06 8.10 -15.41
N TYR A 52 16.23 8.61 -16.33
CA TYR A 52 14.78 8.73 -16.15
C TYR A 52 14.00 7.82 -17.08
N GLY A 53 14.67 7.08 -17.99
CA GLY A 53 14.00 6.29 -19.01
C GLY A 53 13.13 7.12 -19.98
N ILE A 54 13.47 8.40 -20.19
CA ILE A 54 12.66 9.35 -20.97
C ILE A 54 13.39 9.75 -22.25
N SER A 55 12.64 9.85 -23.36
CA SER A 55 13.06 10.61 -24.55
C SER A 55 12.13 11.79 -24.79
N ALA A 56 12.67 12.87 -25.35
CA ALA A 56 11.94 14.07 -25.72
C ALA A 56 12.44 14.63 -27.06
N THR A 57 11.56 15.31 -27.78
CA THR A 57 11.90 16.01 -29.02
C THR A 57 12.18 17.48 -28.73
N GLY A 58 13.33 17.97 -29.16
CA GLY A 58 13.77 19.35 -28.94
C GLY A 58 14.24 20.07 -30.20
N TYR A 59 14.61 21.32 -30.00
CA TYR A 59 14.99 22.27 -31.06
C TYR A 59 16.19 23.12 -30.60
N CYS A 60 16.84 23.79 -31.56
CA CYS A 60 17.86 24.79 -31.25
C CYS A 60 17.25 25.99 -30.51
N ILE A 61 17.95 26.46 -29.46
CA ILE A 61 17.48 27.59 -28.64
C ILE A 61 18.50 28.75 -28.54
N SER A 62 19.66 28.65 -29.21
CA SER A 62 20.68 29.71 -29.19
C SER A 62 20.59 30.71 -30.35
N GLY A 63 19.70 30.45 -31.32
CA GLY A 63 19.50 31.30 -32.51
C GLY A 63 20.30 30.87 -33.74
N SER A 64 19.88 31.33 -34.92
CA SER A 64 20.35 30.83 -36.23
C SER A 64 21.83 31.07 -36.53
N VAL A 65 22.54 31.85 -35.71
CA VAL A 65 23.98 32.11 -35.90
C VAL A 65 24.86 31.00 -35.34
N TYR A 66 24.34 30.07 -34.54
CA TYR A 66 25.11 28.94 -33.99
C TYR A 66 24.97 27.68 -34.87
N GLY A 67 25.93 26.76 -34.79
CA GLY A 67 25.95 25.55 -35.61
C GLY A 67 25.31 24.33 -34.95
N THR A 68 24.76 23.42 -35.73
CA THR A 68 24.06 22.22 -35.20
C THR A 68 25.07 21.27 -34.53
N PRO A 69 24.91 20.93 -33.23
CA PRO A 69 25.82 20.02 -32.55
C PRO A 69 25.77 18.62 -33.16
N LEU A 70 26.92 17.94 -33.21
CA LEU A 70 27.01 16.51 -33.52
C LEU A 70 26.30 15.67 -32.44
N PRO A 71 25.95 14.40 -32.75
CA PRO A 71 25.38 13.52 -31.75
C PRO A 71 26.37 13.26 -30.62
N GLY A 72 25.88 13.31 -29.37
CA GLY A 72 26.75 13.16 -28.21
C GLY A 72 26.04 13.27 -26.88
N THR A 73 26.79 13.01 -25.81
CA THR A 73 26.32 13.15 -24.43
C THR A 73 26.73 14.52 -23.90
N TYR A 74 25.73 15.32 -23.51
CA TYR A 74 25.92 16.70 -23.09
C TYR A 74 25.29 16.95 -21.72
N PRO A 75 25.83 17.89 -20.92
CA PRO A 75 25.21 18.30 -19.68
C PRO A 75 23.88 19.03 -19.95
N PHE A 76 22.88 18.81 -19.10
CA PHE A 76 21.62 19.57 -19.12
C PHE A 76 21.32 20.16 -17.75
N SER A 77 20.52 21.22 -17.76
CA SER A 77 19.83 21.77 -16.60
C SER A 77 18.33 21.79 -16.88
N GLY A 78 17.53 21.57 -15.84
CA GLY A 78 16.07 21.59 -15.89
C GLY A 78 15.52 22.51 -14.81
N GLU A 79 14.76 23.52 -15.23
CA GLU A 79 14.08 24.44 -14.32
C GLU A 79 12.64 23.95 -14.09
N PRO A 80 12.10 24.00 -12.85
CA PRO A 80 10.73 23.57 -12.58
C PRO A 80 9.71 24.31 -13.45
N ALA A 81 8.81 23.55 -14.06
CA ALA A 81 7.62 24.07 -14.70
C ALA A 81 6.42 23.92 -13.74
N GLY A 82 5.50 24.90 -13.74
CA GLY A 82 4.36 24.93 -12.81
C GLY A 82 3.36 23.77 -12.94
N ASP A 83 3.57 22.84 -13.88
CA ASP A 83 2.79 21.63 -14.10
C ASP A 83 3.47 20.36 -13.56
N GLY A 84 4.55 20.48 -12.80
CA GLY A 84 5.29 19.34 -12.25
C GLY A 84 6.37 18.80 -13.19
N GLY A 85 6.50 19.35 -14.39
CA GLY A 85 7.59 19.07 -15.32
C GLY A 85 8.83 19.93 -15.06
N PHE A 86 9.85 19.74 -15.89
CA PHE A 86 11.06 20.55 -15.93
C PHE A 86 11.32 21.03 -17.35
N GLN A 87 11.49 22.34 -17.53
CA GLN A 87 11.93 22.94 -18.78
C GLN A 87 13.43 22.68 -18.95
N ILE A 88 13.79 21.91 -19.98
CA ILE A 88 15.17 21.45 -20.15
C ILE A 88 15.96 22.36 -21.09
N THR A 89 17.20 22.63 -20.69
CA THR A 89 18.26 23.20 -21.53
C THR A 89 19.45 22.26 -21.55
N VAL A 90 19.81 21.77 -22.73
CA VAL A 90 21.02 20.96 -22.95
C VAL A 90 22.14 21.87 -23.44
N ASN A 91 23.24 21.88 -22.70
CA ASN A 91 24.41 22.70 -23.01
C ASN A 91 25.37 21.94 -23.92
N CYS A 92 25.32 22.26 -25.21
CA CYS A 92 26.19 21.66 -26.22
C CYS A 92 27.40 22.56 -26.58
N ARG A 93 27.70 23.59 -25.78
CA ARG A 93 28.84 24.46 -26.03
C ARG A 93 30.13 23.65 -26.05
N GLY A 94 30.92 23.82 -27.12
CA GLY A 94 32.16 23.06 -27.34
C GLY A 94 31.96 21.70 -28.04
N ALA A 95 30.73 21.33 -28.39
CA ALA A 95 30.50 20.17 -29.26
C ALA A 95 31.11 20.40 -30.65
N GLY A 96 31.50 19.30 -31.30
CA GLY A 96 31.67 19.30 -32.76
C GLY A 96 30.35 19.63 -33.45
N MET A 97 30.41 20.10 -34.68
CA MET A 97 29.24 20.47 -35.48
C MET A 97 29.23 19.68 -36.79
N TYR A 98 28.04 19.51 -37.36
CA TYR A 98 27.91 19.00 -38.72
C TYR A 98 28.58 19.97 -39.71
N GLU A 99 29.28 19.43 -40.72
CA GLU A 99 30.07 20.22 -41.68
C GLU A 99 29.21 21.25 -42.43
N ASN A 100 28.01 20.86 -42.85
CA ASN A 100 27.05 21.72 -43.53
C ASN A 100 26.44 22.79 -42.61
N HIS A 101 26.41 22.58 -41.29
CA HIS A 101 25.81 23.49 -40.32
C HIS A 101 26.87 24.09 -39.38
N TYR A 102 28.08 24.33 -39.90
CA TYR A 102 29.18 24.91 -39.14
C TYR A 102 28.89 26.38 -38.77
N SER A 103 29.32 26.78 -37.58
CA SER A 103 29.34 28.18 -37.18
C SER A 103 30.63 28.56 -36.45
N PRO A 104 31.21 29.73 -36.75
CA PRO A 104 32.35 30.26 -35.98
C PRO A 104 31.99 30.63 -34.53
N TYR A 105 30.69 30.72 -34.19
CA TYR A 105 30.21 31.00 -32.84
C TYR A 105 30.08 29.74 -31.97
N GLY A 106 30.33 28.56 -32.54
CA GLY A 106 30.24 27.27 -31.87
C GLY A 106 28.86 26.61 -31.97
N ALA A 107 28.71 25.46 -31.31
CA ALA A 107 27.50 24.67 -31.36
C ALA A 107 26.36 25.28 -30.53
N GLN A 108 25.12 25.14 -31.00
CA GLN A 108 23.92 25.61 -30.32
C GLN A 108 23.49 24.68 -29.20
N ASN A 109 22.88 25.26 -28.16
CA ASN A 109 22.17 24.49 -27.13
C ASN A 109 20.85 23.95 -27.68
N VAL A 110 20.42 22.82 -27.13
CA VAL A 110 19.17 22.15 -27.47
C VAL A 110 18.18 22.28 -26.32
N GLY A 111 16.91 22.53 -26.62
CA GLY A 111 15.86 22.70 -25.62
C GLY A 111 14.49 22.80 -26.28
N GLY A 112 13.58 23.59 -25.69
CA GLY A 112 12.21 23.75 -26.22
C GLY A 112 11.27 22.59 -25.87
N PHE A 113 11.64 21.76 -24.90
CA PHE A 113 10.82 20.66 -24.40
C PHE A 113 10.81 20.63 -22.87
N LYS A 114 9.79 19.96 -22.34
CA LYS A 114 9.66 19.65 -20.91
C LYS A 114 9.70 18.15 -20.71
N ILE A 115 10.28 17.72 -19.60
CA ILE A 115 10.20 16.32 -19.14
C ILE A 115 9.47 16.26 -17.81
N HIS A 116 8.78 15.14 -17.55
CA HIS A 116 8.11 14.86 -16.28
C HIS A 116 8.75 13.59 -15.71
N PRO A 117 9.91 13.72 -15.04
CA PRO A 117 10.77 12.60 -14.71
C PRO A 117 10.34 11.88 -13.45
N PHE A 118 9.36 12.40 -12.71
CA PHE A 118 8.97 11.84 -11.42
C PHE A 118 7.46 11.61 -11.35
N GLY A 119 7.09 10.50 -10.74
CA GLY A 119 5.73 10.10 -10.42
C GLY A 119 5.66 9.52 -9.02
N ALA A 120 4.47 9.05 -8.65
CA ALA A 120 4.19 8.42 -7.37
C ALA A 120 3.47 7.09 -7.58
N VAL A 121 3.56 6.21 -6.59
CA VAL A 121 2.78 4.96 -6.53
C VAL A 121 1.97 4.94 -5.24
N GLU A 122 0.90 4.15 -5.21
CA GLU A 122 0.05 3.98 -4.04
C GLU A 122 -0.16 2.50 -3.68
N VAL A 123 -0.30 2.24 -2.38
CA VAL A 123 -0.75 0.95 -1.83
C VAL A 123 -2.12 1.14 -1.19
N LEU A 124 -3.08 0.34 -1.61
CA LEU A 124 -4.43 0.28 -1.08
C LEU A 124 -4.60 -1.03 -0.30
N LYS A 125 -4.51 -0.94 1.03
CA LYS A 125 -4.64 -2.06 1.98
C LYS A 125 -6.09 -2.29 2.37
N ARG A 126 -6.47 -3.57 2.43
CA ARG A 126 -7.81 -4.02 2.86
C ARG A 126 -7.71 -5.25 3.76
N SER A 127 -8.78 -5.55 4.48
CA SER A 127 -8.97 -6.86 5.12
C SER A 127 -9.42 -7.88 4.07
N ALA A 128 -8.89 -9.10 4.14
CA ALA A 128 -9.40 -10.24 3.38
C ALA A 128 -10.71 -10.80 3.96
N ALA A 129 -11.07 -10.43 5.20
CA ALA A 129 -12.32 -10.82 5.85
C ALA A 129 -12.95 -9.63 6.63
N PRO A 130 -13.59 -8.67 5.93
CA PRO A 130 -14.22 -7.51 6.55
C PRO A 130 -15.24 -7.87 7.65
N ASP A 131 -16.01 -8.96 7.49
CA ASP A 131 -16.98 -9.43 8.49
C ASP A 131 -16.35 -9.83 9.85
N VAL A 132 -15.03 -9.98 9.89
CA VAL A 132 -14.24 -10.26 11.10
C VAL A 132 -13.65 -8.99 11.70
N THR A 133 -13.27 -8.04 10.85
CA THR A 133 -12.45 -6.88 11.23
C THR A 133 -13.23 -5.59 11.39
N ASP A 134 -14.31 -5.43 10.64
CA ASP A 134 -15.10 -4.21 10.63
C ASP A 134 -15.73 -3.99 12.02
N ASN A 135 -15.60 -2.77 12.51
CA ASN A 135 -16.03 -2.37 13.87
C ASN A 135 -15.38 -3.18 15.01
N ASN A 136 -14.22 -3.81 14.78
CA ASN A 136 -13.46 -4.49 15.81
C ASN A 136 -12.12 -3.78 16.05
N ALA A 137 -12.00 -3.15 17.22
CA ALA A 137 -10.85 -2.32 17.57
C ALA A 137 -9.53 -3.12 17.71
N CYS A 138 -9.60 -4.46 17.74
CA CYS A 138 -8.43 -5.34 17.78
C CYS A 138 -7.71 -5.48 16.42
N TYR A 139 -8.30 -4.93 15.35
CA TYR A 139 -7.72 -4.94 14.01
C TYR A 139 -7.54 -3.51 13.53
N ARG A 140 -6.35 -3.19 13.03
CA ARG A 140 -6.04 -1.87 12.46
C ARG A 140 -5.24 -2.10 11.19
N LEU A 141 -5.60 -1.48 10.07
CA LEU A 141 -4.78 -1.51 8.85
C LEU A 141 -3.63 -0.49 8.91
N ALA A 142 -3.83 0.59 9.67
CA ALA A 142 -2.83 1.63 9.86
C ALA A 142 -1.55 1.06 10.48
N GLY A 143 -0.41 1.54 10.01
CA GLY A 143 0.90 1.13 10.51
C GLY A 143 1.51 -0.07 9.78
N ALA A 144 0.80 -0.71 8.85
CA ALA A 144 1.46 -1.64 7.92
C ALA A 144 2.56 -0.89 7.16
N VAL A 145 3.71 -1.53 7.01
CA VAL A 145 4.87 -0.93 6.31
C VAL A 145 5.16 -1.72 5.06
N TYR A 146 5.19 -1.03 3.92
CA TYR A 146 5.55 -1.58 2.63
C TYR A 146 6.88 -1.01 2.15
N GLY A 147 7.72 -1.85 1.56
CA GLY A 147 8.85 -1.41 0.76
C GLY A 147 8.46 -1.33 -0.71
N VAL A 148 8.99 -0.34 -1.42
CA VAL A 148 8.97 -0.27 -2.89
C VAL A 148 10.38 -0.55 -3.37
N TYR A 149 10.54 -1.45 -4.34
CA TYR A 149 11.81 -2.02 -4.79
C TYR A 149 11.99 -1.88 -6.31
N ALA A 150 13.23 -1.68 -6.75
CA ALA A 150 13.59 -1.62 -8.16
C ALA A 150 13.83 -2.99 -8.80
N ASP A 151 13.75 -4.07 -8.03
CA ASP A 151 13.92 -5.46 -8.48
C ASP A 151 12.89 -6.40 -7.84
N GLU A 152 12.53 -7.45 -8.57
CA GLU A 152 11.55 -8.45 -8.15
C GLU A 152 11.95 -9.22 -6.88
N ALA A 153 13.25 -9.46 -6.70
CA ALA A 153 13.76 -10.13 -5.50
C ALA A 153 13.64 -9.26 -4.24
N CYS A 154 13.20 -8.00 -4.37
CA CYS A 154 13.05 -7.04 -3.29
C CYS A 154 14.36 -6.81 -2.52
N THR A 155 15.47 -6.66 -3.24
CA THR A 155 16.81 -6.44 -2.65
C THR A 155 17.28 -4.98 -2.73
N SER A 156 16.75 -4.21 -3.68
CA SER A 156 17.07 -2.82 -3.96
C SER A 156 15.88 -1.93 -3.60
N GLN A 157 15.71 -1.64 -2.31
CA GLN A 157 14.61 -0.81 -1.83
C GLN A 157 14.84 0.66 -2.22
N VAL A 158 13.85 1.29 -2.85
CA VAL A 158 13.88 2.71 -3.25
C VAL A 158 13.07 3.60 -2.33
N LEU A 159 11.97 3.09 -1.75
CA LEU A 159 11.10 3.83 -0.83
C LEU A 159 10.52 2.92 0.26
N ALA A 160 9.99 3.53 1.32
CA ALA A 160 9.12 2.88 2.30
C ALA A 160 7.82 3.65 2.43
N LEU A 161 6.71 2.94 2.55
CA LEU A 161 5.36 3.47 2.66
C LEU A 161 4.70 2.93 3.93
N THR A 162 3.97 3.78 4.65
CA THR A 162 3.23 3.38 5.84
C THR A 162 1.75 3.62 5.61
N ILE A 163 0.95 2.57 5.77
CA ILE A 163 -0.50 2.60 5.58
C ILE A 163 -1.14 3.50 6.64
N ASP A 164 -1.99 4.41 6.19
CA ASP A 164 -2.78 5.32 7.01
C ASP A 164 -4.06 4.65 7.57
N ALA A 165 -4.81 5.40 8.38
CA ALA A 165 -6.07 4.93 8.97
C ALA A 165 -7.17 4.60 7.96
N ALA A 166 -7.05 5.07 6.71
CA ALA A 166 -7.99 4.79 5.64
C ALA A 166 -7.54 3.64 4.74
N GLY A 167 -6.47 2.92 5.10
CA GLY A 167 -5.95 1.79 4.35
C GLY A 167 -5.15 2.23 3.12
N ARG A 168 -4.51 3.40 3.13
CA ARG A 168 -3.77 3.93 1.97
C ARG A 168 -2.35 4.34 2.34
N ALA A 169 -1.42 4.17 1.41
CA ALA A 169 -0.13 4.87 1.47
C ALA A 169 0.30 5.26 0.07
N ARG A 170 0.47 6.56 -0.15
CA ARG A 170 0.95 7.14 -1.40
C ARG A 170 2.38 7.64 -1.22
N SER A 171 3.26 7.36 -2.18
CA SER A 171 4.62 7.90 -2.17
C SER A 171 4.67 9.39 -2.48
N GLU A 172 5.78 10.03 -2.15
CA GLU A 172 6.13 11.31 -2.77
C GLU A 172 6.34 11.13 -4.30
N CYS A 173 6.28 12.24 -5.03
CA CYS A 173 6.47 12.27 -6.48
C CYS A 173 7.98 12.29 -6.82
N VAL A 174 8.66 11.16 -6.62
CA VAL A 174 10.12 11.05 -6.70
C VAL A 174 10.61 9.83 -7.50
N LEU A 175 9.70 8.99 -7.99
CA LEU A 175 10.04 7.78 -8.73
C LEU A 175 10.13 8.08 -10.23
N ALA A 176 11.21 7.63 -10.87
CA ALA A 176 11.29 7.66 -12.32
C ALA A 176 10.31 6.67 -12.96
N PRO A 177 9.87 6.90 -14.21
CA PRO A 177 9.14 5.88 -14.96
C PRO A 177 9.87 4.54 -14.93
N GLY A 178 9.13 3.47 -14.65
CA GLY A 178 9.71 2.15 -14.49
C GLY A 178 8.77 1.16 -13.82
N ARG A 179 9.20 -0.09 -13.81
CA ARG A 179 8.54 -1.17 -13.10
C ARG A 179 9.15 -1.32 -11.72
N TYR A 180 8.30 -1.37 -10.71
CA TYR A 180 8.67 -1.54 -9.31
C TYR A 180 7.94 -2.74 -8.71
N TRP A 181 8.42 -3.19 -7.55
CA TRP A 181 7.81 -4.25 -6.76
C TRP A 181 7.51 -3.74 -5.36
N VAL A 182 6.33 -4.05 -4.87
CA VAL A 182 5.82 -3.65 -3.56
C VAL A 182 5.73 -4.91 -2.70
N ARG A 183 6.30 -4.85 -1.50
CA ARG A 183 6.30 -5.98 -0.56
C ARG A 183 6.04 -5.50 0.86
N GLU A 184 5.21 -6.21 1.60
CA GLU A 184 4.98 -5.94 3.00
C GLU A 184 6.24 -6.28 3.83
N LYS A 185 6.64 -5.35 4.68
CA LYS A 185 7.77 -5.47 5.62
C LYS A 185 7.30 -5.66 7.05
N ALA A 186 6.15 -5.09 7.40
CA ALA A 186 5.53 -5.24 8.70
C ALA A 186 4.02 -5.28 8.53
N ALA A 187 3.43 -6.40 8.94
CA ALA A 187 1.99 -6.57 9.01
C ALA A 187 1.38 -5.59 10.02
N PRO A 188 0.15 -5.12 9.79
CA PRO A 188 -0.50 -4.24 10.73
C PRO A 188 -1.12 -5.01 11.90
N GLU A 189 -1.55 -4.29 12.95
CA GLU A 189 -2.04 -4.92 14.18
C GLU A 189 -3.26 -5.81 13.92
N GLY A 190 -3.16 -7.07 14.36
CA GLY A 190 -4.25 -8.03 14.27
C GLY A 190 -4.30 -8.81 12.95
N TYR A 191 -3.33 -8.62 12.04
CA TYR A 191 -3.31 -9.31 10.74
C TYR A 191 -2.13 -10.28 10.61
N LEU A 192 -2.33 -11.29 9.77
CA LEU A 192 -1.25 -12.17 9.32
C LEU A 192 -0.39 -11.40 8.31
N PRO A 193 0.96 -11.57 8.33
CA PRO A 193 1.82 -11.00 7.31
C PRO A 193 1.51 -11.53 5.92
N ASP A 194 1.51 -10.65 4.94
CA ASP A 194 1.37 -10.96 3.53
C ASP A 194 2.75 -11.22 2.90
N PRO A 195 3.05 -12.48 2.49
CA PRO A 195 4.33 -12.82 1.87
C PRO A 195 4.41 -12.38 0.39
N GLY A 196 3.33 -11.82 -0.16
CA GLY A 196 3.21 -11.43 -1.56
C GLY A 196 4.21 -10.36 -2.00
N VAL A 197 4.56 -10.43 -3.28
CA VAL A 197 5.32 -9.40 -3.98
C VAL A 197 4.47 -8.93 -5.15
N TYR A 198 4.22 -7.63 -5.21
CA TYR A 198 3.25 -7.05 -6.13
C TYR A 198 3.93 -6.10 -7.11
N PRO A 199 3.89 -6.35 -8.42
CA PRO A 199 4.42 -5.42 -9.40
C PRO A 199 3.53 -4.17 -9.50
N VAL A 200 4.16 -3.02 -9.74
CA VAL A 200 3.50 -1.77 -10.13
C VAL A 200 4.30 -1.11 -11.23
N ASP A 201 3.61 -0.77 -12.33
CA ASP A 201 4.20 -0.08 -13.46
C ASP A 201 3.86 1.41 -13.35
N LEU A 202 4.91 2.26 -13.28
CA LEU A 202 4.78 3.71 -13.35
C LEU A 202 5.17 4.16 -14.75
N ALA A 203 4.18 4.49 -15.59
CA ALA A 203 4.43 4.91 -16.96
C ALA A 203 4.89 6.37 -17.03
N GLN A 204 5.59 6.73 -18.11
CA GLN A 204 5.94 8.13 -18.38
C GLN A 204 4.71 9.04 -18.46
N GLU A 205 3.60 8.51 -18.99
CA GLU A 205 2.32 9.21 -19.08
C GLU A 205 1.70 9.47 -17.69
N ASP A 206 1.92 8.58 -16.73
CA ASP A 206 1.46 8.77 -15.34
C ASP A 206 2.20 9.95 -14.70
N CYS A 207 3.53 10.01 -14.89
CA CYS A 207 4.34 11.15 -14.44
C CYS A 207 3.91 12.46 -15.10
N ARG A 208 3.53 12.41 -16.40
CA ARG A 208 3.08 13.59 -17.16
C ARG A 208 1.71 14.10 -16.72
N THR A 209 0.80 13.20 -16.35
CA THR A 209 -0.60 13.53 -16.02
C THR A 209 -0.85 13.63 -14.51
N GLY A 210 0.11 13.20 -13.69
CA GLY A 210 -0.04 13.08 -12.24
C GLY A 210 -0.90 11.88 -11.82
N THR A 211 -1.16 10.93 -12.72
CA THR A 211 -1.85 9.68 -12.40
C THR A 211 -0.98 8.85 -11.46
N VAL A 212 -1.62 8.19 -10.48
CA VAL A 212 -0.92 7.40 -9.46
C VAL A 212 -1.37 5.96 -9.59
N PRO A 213 -0.56 5.06 -10.18
CA PRO A 213 -0.88 3.64 -10.18
C PRO A 213 -0.91 3.10 -8.75
N ALA A 214 -1.93 2.28 -8.48
CA ALA A 214 -2.21 1.76 -7.15
C ALA A 214 -2.16 0.23 -7.13
N VAL A 215 -1.54 -0.33 -6.10
CA VAL A 215 -1.55 -1.77 -5.82
C VAL A 215 -2.60 -2.05 -4.75
N CYS A 216 -3.56 -2.92 -5.06
CA CYS A 216 -4.53 -3.40 -4.08
C CYS A 216 -4.02 -4.68 -3.41
N VAL A 217 -3.94 -4.67 -2.09
CA VAL A 217 -3.43 -5.77 -1.26
C VAL A 217 -4.38 -6.06 -0.10
N ALA A 218 -4.45 -7.31 0.35
CA ALA A 218 -5.34 -7.72 1.42
C ALA A 218 -4.64 -8.64 2.41
N ASP A 219 -4.82 -8.40 3.71
CA ASP A 219 -4.33 -9.33 4.75
C ASP A 219 -5.47 -10.13 5.34
N ALA A 220 -5.19 -11.40 5.62
CA ALA A 220 -6.04 -12.21 6.46
C ALA A 220 -5.92 -11.76 7.93
N PRO A 221 -7.02 -11.45 8.62
CA PRO A 221 -6.96 -11.21 10.06
C PRO A 221 -6.48 -12.43 10.82
N LEU A 222 -5.80 -12.20 11.93
CA LEU A 222 -5.55 -13.22 12.94
C LEU A 222 -6.90 -13.64 13.53
N VAL A 223 -7.10 -14.94 13.63
CA VAL A 223 -8.18 -15.58 14.40
C VAL A 223 -7.53 -16.59 15.34
N ALA A 224 -8.13 -16.84 16.49
CA ALA A 224 -7.71 -17.87 17.42
C ALA A 224 -8.38 -19.19 17.03
N PRO A 225 -7.65 -20.19 16.49
CA PRO A 225 -8.22 -21.48 16.18
C PRO A 225 -8.68 -22.15 17.47
N VAL A 226 -9.89 -22.74 17.46
CA VAL A 226 -10.46 -23.38 18.63
C VAL A 226 -11.30 -24.59 18.22
N ASP A 227 -10.99 -25.74 18.80
CA ASP A 227 -11.74 -26.98 18.59
C ASP A 227 -12.87 -27.16 19.62
N ILE A 228 -12.67 -26.63 20.83
CA ILE A 228 -13.57 -26.72 21.98
C ILE A 228 -13.75 -25.32 22.57
N LEU A 229 -14.97 -24.80 22.58
CA LEU A 229 -15.25 -23.49 23.18
C LEU A 229 -15.33 -23.56 24.71
N VAL A 230 -15.86 -24.67 25.25
CA VAL A 230 -15.98 -24.89 26.69
C VAL A 230 -15.55 -26.31 27.04
N GLN A 231 -14.66 -26.43 28.03
CA GLN A 231 -14.41 -27.69 28.74
C GLN A 231 -14.92 -27.52 30.16
N LYS A 232 -16.02 -28.20 30.49
CA LYS A 232 -16.53 -28.25 31.85
C LYS A 232 -15.65 -29.17 32.68
N ALA A 233 -15.33 -28.71 33.89
CA ALA A 233 -14.65 -29.47 34.91
C ALA A 233 -15.44 -29.42 36.21
N ASP A 234 -15.20 -30.43 37.03
CA ASP A 234 -15.65 -30.45 38.41
C ASP A 234 -14.86 -29.44 39.25
N ARG A 235 -15.54 -28.67 40.10
CA ARG A 235 -14.92 -27.57 40.86
C ARG A 235 -13.97 -28.06 41.96
N GLU A 236 -14.28 -29.18 42.60
CA GLU A 236 -13.50 -29.70 43.74
C GLU A 236 -12.21 -30.37 43.27
N THR A 237 -12.30 -31.13 42.19
CA THR A 237 -11.19 -31.91 41.64
C THR A 237 -10.40 -31.17 40.57
N GLY A 238 -11.00 -30.18 39.91
CA GLY A 238 -10.40 -29.41 38.83
C GLY A 238 -10.21 -30.18 37.52
N VAL A 239 -10.75 -31.40 37.42
CA VAL A 239 -10.62 -32.26 36.23
C VAL A 239 -11.92 -32.33 35.42
N PRO A 240 -11.85 -32.58 34.11
CA PRO A 240 -13.03 -32.77 33.25
C PRO A 240 -13.67 -34.14 33.43
N LEU A 241 -13.95 -34.52 34.68
CA LEU A 241 -14.65 -35.76 35.04
C LEU A 241 -15.75 -35.44 36.08
N PRO A 242 -16.93 -36.07 36.00
CA PRO A 242 -17.96 -35.87 37.00
C PRO A 242 -17.57 -36.51 38.34
N LEU A 243 -18.02 -35.90 39.45
CA LEU A 243 -17.85 -36.44 40.79
C LEU A 243 -19.02 -37.37 41.16
N GLY A 244 -18.72 -38.61 41.54
CA GLY A 244 -19.73 -39.60 41.92
C GLY A 244 -20.69 -39.93 40.76
N ASP A 245 -21.99 -39.92 41.04
CA ASP A 245 -23.06 -40.21 40.05
C ASP A 245 -23.49 -38.96 39.24
N ALA A 246 -22.72 -37.87 39.31
CA ALA A 246 -22.99 -36.65 38.54
C ALA A 246 -22.69 -36.83 37.04
N SER A 247 -23.05 -35.84 36.23
CA SER A 247 -22.70 -35.79 34.82
C SER A 247 -22.13 -34.41 34.48
N LEU A 248 -21.21 -34.37 33.51
CA LEU A 248 -20.76 -33.12 32.89
C LEU A 248 -21.51 -32.82 31.57
N ALA A 249 -22.35 -33.75 31.11
CA ALA A 249 -23.14 -33.60 29.89
C ALA A 249 -24.41 -32.78 30.12
N GLY A 250 -24.84 -32.05 29.09
CA GLY A 250 -26.09 -31.28 29.13
C GLY A 250 -26.01 -29.97 29.90
N ALA A 251 -24.81 -29.53 30.29
CA ALA A 251 -24.58 -28.18 30.77
C ALA A 251 -24.69 -27.22 29.58
N THR A 252 -25.43 -26.12 29.72
CA THR A 252 -25.58 -25.13 28.64
C THR A 252 -24.80 -23.88 28.96
N PHE A 253 -24.02 -23.41 27.99
CA PHE A 253 -23.22 -22.20 28.08
C PHE A 253 -23.59 -21.22 26.98
N THR A 254 -23.62 -19.93 27.33
CA THR A 254 -23.59 -18.84 26.36
C THR A 254 -22.17 -18.30 26.29
N VAL A 255 -21.60 -18.30 25.10
CA VAL A 255 -20.29 -17.75 24.77
C VAL A 255 -20.49 -16.48 23.96
N GLU A 256 -20.04 -15.36 24.48
CA GLU A 256 -20.16 -14.05 23.84
C GLU A 256 -18.78 -13.50 23.48
N HIS A 257 -18.61 -13.10 22.23
CA HIS A 257 -17.41 -12.37 21.78
C HIS A 257 -17.71 -10.88 21.66
N TYR A 258 -16.83 -10.06 22.23
CA TYR A 258 -16.87 -8.61 22.17
C TYR A 258 -15.72 -8.09 21.32
N ALA A 259 -16.03 -7.19 20.39
CA ALA A 259 -15.11 -6.63 19.38
C ALA A 259 -14.18 -5.54 19.95
N GLY A 260 -13.45 -5.88 21.01
CA GLY A 260 -12.53 -5.00 21.73
C GLY A 260 -11.79 -5.75 22.83
N ARG A 261 -10.81 -5.09 23.45
CA ARG A 261 -10.05 -5.64 24.58
C ARG A 261 -10.58 -5.07 25.88
N TYR A 262 -11.20 -5.92 26.68
CA TYR A 262 -11.74 -5.60 28.01
C TYR A 262 -11.13 -6.55 29.05
N ALA A 263 -10.69 -6.02 30.18
CA ALA A 263 -10.08 -6.78 31.26
C ALA A 263 -11.12 -7.34 32.26
N SER A 264 -12.36 -6.85 32.25
CA SER A 264 -13.42 -7.32 33.14
C SER A 264 -14.82 -7.07 32.59
N LEU A 265 -15.81 -7.75 33.18
CA LEU A 265 -17.23 -7.49 32.90
C LEU A 265 -17.65 -6.04 33.23
N GLY A 266 -17.03 -5.43 34.25
CA GLY A 266 -17.28 -4.04 34.61
C GLY A 266 -16.86 -3.07 33.52
N GLU A 267 -15.74 -3.33 32.84
CA GLU A 267 -15.29 -2.53 31.70
C GLU A 267 -16.21 -2.67 30.47
N ILE A 268 -16.67 -3.89 30.17
CA ILE A 268 -17.66 -4.13 29.11
C ILE A 268 -18.93 -3.29 29.38
N ALA A 269 -19.44 -3.35 30.62
CA ALA A 269 -20.63 -2.62 31.02
C ALA A 269 -20.43 -1.09 30.98
N ALA A 270 -19.29 -0.59 31.48
CA ALA A 270 -18.96 0.84 31.45
C ALA A 270 -18.81 1.38 30.02
N ALA A 271 -18.29 0.57 29.10
CA ALA A 271 -18.19 0.90 27.68
C ALA A 271 -19.54 0.79 26.94
N GLY A 272 -20.57 0.20 27.57
CA GLY A 272 -21.85 -0.11 26.91
C GLY A 272 -21.71 -1.10 25.75
N ALA A 273 -20.62 -1.89 25.73
CA ALA A 273 -20.29 -2.78 24.65
C ALA A 273 -21.32 -3.91 24.53
N GLN A 274 -21.68 -4.27 23.31
CA GLN A 274 -22.57 -5.39 23.00
C GLN A 274 -21.75 -6.53 22.40
N PRO A 275 -22.19 -7.78 22.59
CA PRO A 275 -21.53 -8.91 21.94
C PRO A 275 -21.65 -8.77 20.42
N ALA A 276 -20.53 -8.92 19.74
CA ALA A 276 -20.48 -8.96 18.28
C ALA A 276 -20.93 -10.33 17.74
N ARG A 277 -20.73 -11.39 18.54
CA ARG A 277 -21.13 -12.77 18.23
C ARG A 277 -21.50 -13.49 19.51
N THR A 278 -22.47 -14.40 19.41
CA THR A 278 -22.95 -15.22 20.52
C THR A 278 -23.15 -16.65 20.04
N TRP A 279 -22.69 -17.61 20.83
CA TRP A 279 -22.88 -19.04 20.61
C TRP A 279 -23.45 -19.68 21.87
N ASP A 280 -24.58 -20.37 21.73
CA ASP A 280 -25.12 -21.23 22.79
C ASP A 280 -24.67 -22.66 22.53
N VAL A 281 -23.96 -23.24 23.49
CA VAL A 281 -23.33 -24.56 23.35
C VAL A 281 -23.71 -25.47 24.51
N VAL A 282 -23.76 -26.77 24.23
CA VAL A 282 -24.13 -27.80 25.21
C VAL A 282 -23.00 -28.80 25.32
N THR A 283 -22.65 -29.17 26.55
CA THR A 283 -21.56 -30.13 26.80
C THR A 283 -21.96 -31.57 26.45
N ASP A 284 -21.02 -32.29 25.84
CA ASP A 284 -21.09 -33.73 25.57
C ASP A 284 -20.78 -34.57 26.83
N GLU A 285 -20.76 -35.90 26.67
CA GLU A 285 -20.42 -36.85 27.75
C GLU A 285 -19.03 -36.66 28.34
N GLN A 286 -18.11 -36.03 27.61
CA GLN A 286 -16.76 -35.68 28.06
C GLN A 286 -16.70 -34.24 28.62
N GLY A 287 -17.84 -33.58 28.81
CA GLY A 287 -17.92 -32.21 29.31
C GLY A 287 -17.43 -31.16 28.30
N ARG A 288 -17.29 -31.51 27.02
CA ARG A 288 -16.82 -30.59 25.96
C ARG A 288 -18.00 -30.00 25.22
N ALA A 289 -17.93 -28.71 24.93
CA ALA A 289 -18.87 -28.04 24.05
C ALA A 289 -18.09 -27.33 22.93
N SER A 290 -18.46 -27.62 21.69
CA SER A 290 -17.92 -27.01 20.47
C SER A 290 -19.06 -26.43 19.64
N VAL A 291 -18.71 -25.65 18.62
CA VAL A 291 -19.64 -25.22 17.57
C VAL A 291 -19.40 -26.04 16.31
N GLY A 292 -20.39 -26.10 15.42
CA GLY A 292 -20.28 -26.84 14.17
C GLY A 292 -19.19 -26.28 13.27
N THR A 293 -18.66 -27.12 12.38
CA THR A 293 -17.73 -26.68 11.34
C THR A 293 -18.43 -25.66 10.44
N GLY A 294 -17.95 -24.42 10.43
CA GLY A 294 -18.54 -23.29 9.69
C GLY A 294 -19.20 -22.23 10.57
N ASP A 295 -19.40 -22.49 11.87
CA ASP A 295 -19.99 -21.51 12.81
C ASP A 295 -18.97 -20.49 13.33
N LEU A 296 -17.68 -20.76 13.13
CA LEU A 296 -16.59 -19.84 13.43
C LEU A 296 -16.23 -19.04 12.18
N PRO A 297 -16.00 -17.72 12.32
CA PRO A 297 -15.65 -16.89 11.19
C PRO A 297 -14.32 -17.33 10.56
N GLY A 298 -14.30 -17.33 9.22
CA GLY A 298 -13.09 -17.54 8.44
C GLY A 298 -12.26 -16.26 8.31
N ASN A 299 -10.96 -16.40 8.22
CA ASN A 299 -10.04 -15.27 8.01
C ASN A 299 -9.77 -14.95 6.53
N GLY A 300 -10.47 -15.61 5.60
CA GLY A 300 -10.26 -15.42 4.15
C GLY A 300 -9.02 -16.11 3.57
N SER A 301 -8.21 -16.78 4.39
CA SER A 301 -7.01 -17.52 3.96
C SER A 301 -7.00 -18.99 4.42
N GLY A 302 -8.18 -19.60 4.53
CA GLY A 302 -8.36 -21.00 4.92
C GLY A 302 -8.30 -21.28 6.43
N GLY A 303 -8.03 -20.26 7.26
CA GLY A 303 -8.17 -20.33 8.72
C GLY A 303 -9.58 -19.98 9.17
N SER A 304 -10.01 -20.55 10.30
CA SER A 304 -11.24 -20.16 11.01
C SER A 304 -11.02 -20.23 12.51
N GLY A 305 -11.75 -19.42 13.26
CA GLY A 305 -11.54 -19.32 14.70
C GLY A 305 -12.29 -18.16 15.33
N LEU A 306 -12.03 -17.93 16.62
CA LEU A 306 -12.55 -16.75 17.31
C LEU A 306 -11.80 -15.50 16.84
N PRO A 307 -12.49 -14.41 16.48
CA PRO A 307 -11.83 -13.14 16.20
C PRO A 307 -11.08 -12.63 17.45
N LEU A 308 -10.07 -11.80 17.25
CA LEU A 308 -9.42 -11.08 18.35
C LEU A 308 -10.46 -10.23 19.09
N GLY A 309 -10.38 -10.23 20.41
CA GLY A 309 -11.32 -9.54 21.29
C GLY A 309 -11.39 -10.17 22.66
N THR A 310 -12.44 -9.85 23.40
CA THR A 310 -12.75 -10.45 24.71
C THR A 310 -13.86 -11.48 24.54
N VAL A 311 -13.67 -12.65 25.14
CA VAL A 311 -14.68 -13.71 25.18
C VAL A 311 -15.20 -13.84 26.61
N VAL A 312 -16.53 -13.85 26.75
CA VAL A 312 -17.23 -14.09 28.02
C VAL A 312 -17.97 -15.41 27.90
N VAL A 313 -17.74 -16.31 28.86
CA VAL A 313 -18.41 -17.61 28.94
C VAL A 313 -19.28 -17.62 30.18
N ARG A 314 -20.57 -17.93 30.02
CA ARG A 314 -21.53 -17.98 31.14
C ARG A 314 -22.26 -19.31 31.13
N GLU A 315 -22.22 -20.03 32.25
CA GLU A 315 -23.06 -21.21 32.46
C GLU A 315 -24.50 -20.75 32.72
N VAL A 316 -25.44 -21.21 31.90
CA VAL A 316 -26.86 -20.84 31.98
C VAL A 316 -27.67 -21.94 32.65
N GLN A 317 -27.28 -23.20 32.42
CA GLN A 317 -27.91 -24.35 33.05
C GLN A 317 -26.83 -25.36 33.47
N ALA A 318 -26.82 -25.71 34.75
CA ALA A 318 -25.93 -26.72 35.29
C ALA A 318 -26.32 -28.13 34.83
N PRO A 319 -25.35 -29.04 34.65
CA PRO A 319 -25.63 -30.43 34.35
C PRO A 319 -26.10 -31.17 35.61
N ARG A 320 -26.63 -32.39 35.43
CA ARG A 320 -27.14 -33.21 36.54
C ARG A 320 -26.07 -33.41 37.61
N GLY A 321 -26.41 -33.10 38.87
CA GLY A 321 -25.53 -33.28 40.02
C GLY A 321 -24.61 -32.09 40.33
N TYR A 322 -24.72 -31.00 39.56
CA TYR A 322 -24.00 -29.75 39.78
C TYR A 322 -24.96 -28.58 40.04
N LEU A 323 -24.46 -27.56 40.73
CA LEU A 323 -25.12 -26.26 40.86
C LEU A 323 -24.49 -25.27 39.88
N LEU A 324 -25.23 -24.22 39.55
CA LEU A 324 -24.67 -23.09 38.81
C LEU A 324 -23.57 -22.42 39.65
N PRO A 325 -22.50 -21.90 39.01
CA PRO A 325 -21.51 -21.08 39.69
C PRO A 325 -22.16 -19.82 40.27
N ASP A 326 -21.77 -19.44 41.49
CA ASP A 326 -22.13 -18.16 42.12
C ASP A 326 -21.60 -16.94 41.35
#